data_AF-A0A847AKX0-F1
#
_entry.id   AF-A0A847AKX0-F1
#
_cell.length_a   1.000
_cell.length_b   1.000
_cell.length_c   1.000
_cell.angle_alpha   90.00
_cell.angle_beta   90.00
_cell.angle_gamma   90.00
#
_symmetry.space_group_name_H-M   'P 1'
#
loop_
_entity.id
_entity.type
_entity.pdbx_description
1 polymer ?
#
loop_
_entity_poly.entity_id
_entity_poly.type
_entity_poly.pdbx_seq_one_letter_code
_entity_poly.pdbx_strand_id
1 'polypeptide(L)'
;VEIESKRFSDYIWEMHVETKEIPEGFNVYNSYRGTVSLGNVDKLQFWFNDLPANKKVNCVIGPVKALPLVPITISNPTVTIGNETIVFPVKMESGMYLELREEGNCKLYSPKGKILQEISLDNKIPLLKEGNNSVSFSCSEAKGVSSRVKITIISEGDPL
;
A
#
# COMPACT_ATOMS: atom_id res chain seq x y z
N VAL A 1 -2.45 3.36 -10.38
CA VAL A 1 -2.30 1.92 -10.09
C VAL A 1 -3.00 1.63 -8.79
N GLU A 2 -4.16 0.96 -8.87
CA GLU A 2 -4.83 0.46 -7.67
C GLU A 2 -3.86 -0.40 -6.86
N ILE A 3 -3.83 -0.17 -5.55
CA ILE A 3 -2.92 -0.87 -4.63
C ILE A 3 -3.25 -2.38 -4.58
N GLU A 4 -4.47 -2.77 -4.95
CA GLU A 4 -4.98 -4.14 -4.79
C GLU A 4 -4.82 -5.03 -6.04
N SER A 5 -4.45 -4.46 -7.19
CA SER A 5 -4.29 -5.22 -8.45
C SER A 5 -2.83 -5.54 -8.80
N LYS A 6 -1.89 -5.41 -7.85
CA LYS A 6 -0.44 -5.55 -8.08
C LYS A 6 -0.04 -6.89 -8.72
N ARG A 7 -0.76 -7.97 -8.39
CA ARG A 7 -0.49 -9.33 -8.88
C ARG A 7 -1.49 -9.80 -9.93
N PHE A 8 -2.37 -8.92 -10.41
CA PHE A 8 -3.36 -9.30 -11.41
C PHE A 8 -2.69 -9.90 -12.66
N SER A 9 -1.56 -9.32 -13.08
CA SER A 9 -0.78 -9.76 -14.23
C SER A 9 0.06 -11.02 -13.99
N ASP A 10 0.11 -11.55 -12.76
CA ASP A 10 0.81 -12.80 -12.44
C ASP A 10 0.00 -14.03 -12.92
N TYR A 11 -1.28 -13.85 -13.25
CA TYR A 11 -2.21 -14.94 -13.57
C TYR A 11 -2.74 -14.83 -15.01
N ILE A 12 -2.88 -15.99 -15.66
CA ILE A 12 -3.66 -16.11 -16.89
C ILE A 12 -5.10 -16.34 -16.46
N TRP A 13 -5.92 -15.31 -16.61
CA TRP A 13 -7.35 -15.42 -16.40
C TRP A 13 -7.92 -16.17 -17.59
N GLU A 14 -8.63 -17.28 -17.34
CA GLU A 14 -9.28 -18.07 -18.39
C GLU A 14 -10.30 -17.19 -19.13
N MET A 15 -9.81 -16.53 -20.17
CA MET A 15 -10.61 -15.89 -21.18
C MET A 15 -11.48 -16.97 -21.82
N HIS A 16 -12.70 -16.62 -22.20
CA HIS A 16 -13.62 -17.54 -22.86
C HIS A 16 -12.92 -18.25 -24.04
N VAL A 17 -12.52 -19.50 -23.82
CA VAL A 17 -11.79 -20.33 -24.81
C VAL A 17 -12.66 -20.59 -26.05
N GLU A 18 -13.97 -20.37 -25.94
CA GLU A 18 -14.92 -20.58 -27.03
C GLU A 18 -15.25 -19.33 -27.85
N THR A 19 -15.32 -18.12 -27.25
CA THR A 19 -15.86 -16.94 -27.97
C THR A 19 -14.80 -16.03 -28.57
N LYS A 20 -13.53 -16.10 -28.14
CA LYS A 20 -12.44 -15.17 -28.54
C LYS A 20 -12.77 -13.68 -28.34
N GLU A 21 -13.83 -13.35 -27.60
CA GLU A 21 -14.22 -11.99 -27.27
C GLU A 21 -13.60 -11.60 -25.93
N ILE A 22 -13.11 -10.36 -25.83
CA ILE A 22 -12.70 -9.78 -24.54
C ILE A 22 -14.00 -9.37 -23.83
N PRO A 23 -14.35 -9.95 -22.66
CA PRO A 23 -15.56 -9.54 -21.95
C PRO A 23 -15.48 -8.06 -21.59
N GLU A 24 -16.61 -7.36 -21.71
CA GLU A 24 -16.75 -5.99 -21.24
C GLU A 24 -16.34 -5.90 -19.76
N GLY A 25 -15.31 -5.11 -19.46
CA GLY A 25 -14.74 -4.98 -18.09
C GLY A 25 -13.35 -5.60 -17.89
N PHE A 26 -12.83 -6.40 -18.82
CA PHE A 26 -11.47 -6.98 -18.76
C PHE A 26 -10.34 -6.05 -19.23
N ASN A 27 -10.57 -4.73 -19.18
CA ASN A 27 -9.60 -3.73 -19.60
C ASN A 27 -8.68 -3.32 -18.45
N VAL A 28 -7.84 -4.24 -17.97
CA VAL A 28 -6.86 -3.93 -16.91
C VAL A 28 -5.93 -2.80 -17.34
N TYR A 29 -5.67 -2.69 -18.64
CA TYR A 29 -4.94 -1.56 -19.21
C TYR A 29 -5.63 -0.20 -18.96
N ASN A 30 -6.97 -0.15 -18.94
CA ASN A 30 -7.71 1.07 -18.63
C ASN A 30 -7.54 1.49 -17.17
N SER A 31 -7.22 0.59 -16.25
CA SER A 31 -6.91 0.97 -14.85
C SER A 31 -5.63 1.81 -14.71
N TYR A 32 -4.74 1.77 -15.71
CA TYR A 32 -3.53 2.62 -15.78
C TYR A 32 -3.79 3.97 -16.43
N ARG A 33 -4.85 4.10 -17.22
CA ARG A 33 -5.19 5.33 -17.97
C ARG A 33 -6.38 6.10 -17.40
N GLY A 34 -7.22 5.45 -16.61
CA GLY A 34 -8.44 6.01 -16.04
C GLY A 34 -8.35 6.23 -14.53
N THR A 35 -9.15 7.16 -14.02
CA THR A 35 -9.37 7.36 -12.59
C THR A 35 -10.66 6.67 -12.20
N VAL A 36 -10.68 5.95 -11.07
CA VAL A 36 -11.89 5.36 -10.52
C VAL A 36 -12.79 6.47 -9.96
N SER A 37 -14.03 6.56 -10.43
CA SER A 37 -15.06 7.38 -9.80
C SER A 37 -15.67 6.62 -8.64
N LEU A 38 -15.18 6.86 -7.43
CA LEU A 38 -15.62 6.12 -6.25
C LEU A 38 -17.12 6.32 -5.92
N GLY A 39 -17.73 7.40 -6.42
CA GLY A 39 -19.18 7.63 -6.31
C GLY A 39 -20.03 6.75 -7.23
N ASN A 40 -19.40 6.08 -8.20
CA ASN A 40 -20.07 5.22 -9.18
C ASN A 40 -19.72 3.73 -8.99
N VAL A 41 -19.16 3.34 -7.85
CA VAL A 41 -18.86 1.94 -7.55
C VAL A 41 -20.18 1.20 -7.33
N ASP A 42 -20.51 0.28 -8.22
CA ASP A 42 -21.76 -0.50 -8.20
C ASP A 42 -21.54 -1.96 -7.79
N LYS A 43 -20.30 -2.45 -7.88
CA LYS A 43 -19.95 -3.87 -7.69
C LYS A 43 -18.67 -4.05 -6.88
N LEU A 44 -18.65 -5.09 -6.07
CA LEU A 44 -17.47 -5.67 -5.43
C LEU A 44 -17.34 -7.11 -5.91
N GLN A 45 -16.16 -7.48 -6.42
CA GLN A 45 -15.90 -8.81 -6.98
C GLN A 45 -14.72 -9.45 -6.26
N PHE A 46 -14.84 -10.75 -5.96
CA PHE A 46 -13.79 -11.53 -5.33
C PHE A 46 -13.26 -12.57 -6.31
N TRP A 47 -11.94 -12.64 -6.42
CA TRP A 47 -11.24 -13.60 -7.28
C TRP A 47 -10.26 -14.38 -6.42
N PHE A 48 -10.29 -15.71 -6.51
CA PHE A 48 -9.46 -16.60 -5.69
C PHE A 48 -8.48 -17.35 -6.59
N ASN A 49 -7.20 -17.05 -6.42
CA ASN A 49 -6.10 -17.69 -7.16
C ASN A 49 -5.40 -18.74 -6.29
N ASP A 50 -4.67 -19.66 -6.92
CA ASP A 50 -3.83 -20.68 -6.27
C ASP A 50 -4.56 -21.56 -5.23
N LEU A 51 -5.85 -21.82 -5.45
CA LEU A 51 -6.59 -22.71 -4.56
C LEU A 51 -6.07 -24.16 -4.68
N PRO A 52 -5.88 -24.87 -3.55
CA PRO A 52 -5.37 -26.23 -3.58
C PRO A 52 -6.33 -27.17 -4.31
N ALA A 53 -5.79 -27.90 -5.29
CA ALA A 53 -6.55 -28.89 -6.04
C ALA A 53 -7.21 -29.92 -5.11
N ASN A 54 -8.46 -30.26 -5.41
CA ASN A 54 -9.24 -31.28 -4.70
C ASN A 54 -9.43 -31.03 -3.19
N LYS A 55 -9.33 -29.78 -2.73
CA LYS A 55 -9.62 -29.41 -1.34
C LYS A 55 -10.80 -28.46 -1.25
N LYS A 56 -11.58 -28.59 -0.18
CA LYS A 56 -12.61 -27.61 0.18
C LYS A 56 -11.94 -26.35 0.72
N VAL A 57 -12.30 -25.21 0.15
CA VAL A 57 -11.91 -23.88 0.62
C VAL A 57 -13.17 -23.12 1.01
N ASN A 58 -13.14 -22.39 2.12
CA ASN A 58 -14.25 -21.55 2.56
C ASN A 58 -13.79 -20.09 2.56
N CYS A 59 -14.59 -19.19 1.98
CA CYS A 59 -14.43 -17.74 2.16
C CYS A 59 -15.56 -17.24 3.06
N VAL A 60 -15.21 -16.50 4.11
CA VAL A 60 -16.17 -15.82 4.99
C VAL A 60 -16.03 -14.33 4.75
N ILE A 61 -17.12 -13.70 4.33
CA ILE A 61 -17.17 -12.26 4.08
C ILE A 61 -17.94 -11.62 5.23
N GLY A 62 -17.29 -10.69 5.94
CA GLY A 62 -17.92 -9.88 6.96
C GLY A 62 -18.74 -8.73 6.38
N PRO A 63 -19.23 -7.81 7.22
CA PRO A 63 -19.96 -6.63 6.76
C PRO A 63 -19.15 -5.81 5.75
N VAL A 64 -19.70 -5.63 4.55
CA VAL A 64 -19.17 -4.71 3.54
C VAL A 64 -19.78 -3.34 3.80
N LYS A 65 -18.94 -2.35 4.07
CA LYS A 65 -19.37 -0.97 4.38
C LYS A 65 -18.74 -0.02 3.37
N ALA A 66 -19.57 0.73 2.65
CA ALA A 66 -19.11 1.91 1.92
C ALA A 66 -18.80 3.00 2.95
N LEU A 67 -17.52 3.30 3.14
CA LEU A 67 -17.07 4.36 4.04
C LEU A 67 -16.64 5.58 3.22
N PRO A 68 -16.97 6.80 3.67
CA PRO A 68 -16.49 8.00 3.01
C PRO A 68 -14.97 8.04 3.06
N LEU A 69 -14.35 8.40 1.93
CA LEU A 69 -12.94 8.81 1.95
C LEU A 69 -12.85 10.18 2.58
N VAL A 70 -12.28 10.22 3.78
CA VAL A 70 -11.97 11.46 4.48
C VAL A 70 -10.47 11.66 4.46
N PRO A 71 -9.97 12.85 4.06
CA PRO A 71 -8.57 13.16 4.23
C PRO A 71 -8.26 13.15 5.72
N ILE A 72 -7.20 12.43 6.09
CA ILE A 72 -6.66 12.42 7.44
C ILE A 72 -5.30 13.07 7.46
N THR A 73 -5.00 13.73 8.56
CA THR A 73 -3.66 14.20 8.88
C THR A 73 -3.09 13.34 9.98
N ILE A 74 -1.97 12.69 9.72
CA ILE A 74 -1.17 12.02 10.75
C ILE A 74 0.01 12.91 11.13
N SER A 75 0.52 12.74 12.34
CA SER A 75 1.73 13.44 12.79
C SER A 75 2.70 12.48 13.44
N ASN A 76 3.99 12.81 13.35
CA ASN A 76 5.08 12.00 13.88
C ASN A 76 4.98 10.51 13.47
N PRO A 77 4.83 10.19 12.16
CA PRO A 77 4.86 8.81 11.73
C PRO A 77 6.13 8.16 12.25
N THR A 78 5.99 6.95 12.77
CA THR A 78 7.03 6.24 13.49
C THR A 78 7.10 4.82 12.94
N VAL A 79 8.30 4.42 12.51
CA VAL A 79 8.57 3.08 11.99
C VAL A 79 9.58 2.40 12.92
N THR A 80 9.22 1.22 13.39
CA THR A 80 10.13 0.37 14.17
C THR A 80 10.49 -0.86 13.37
N ILE A 81 11.79 -1.16 13.27
CA ILE A 81 12.32 -2.38 12.66
C ILE A 81 13.17 -3.10 13.70
N GLY A 82 12.71 -4.26 14.16
CA GLY A 82 13.29 -4.93 15.32
C GLY A 82 13.20 -4.06 16.58
N ASN A 83 14.35 -3.63 17.09
CA ASN A 83 14.45 -2.80 18.30
C ASN A 83 14.77 -1.32 17.99
N GLU A 84 14.98 -0.98 16.71
CA GLU A 84 15.38 0.36 16.28
C GLU A 84 14.15 1.11 15.78
N THR A 85 14.01 2.37 16.20
CA THR A 85 12.83 3.20 15.93
C THR A 85 13.22 4.52 15.28
N ILE A 86 12.57 4.83 14.16
CA ILE A 86 12.67 6.14 13.50
C ILE A 86 11.36 6.89 13.72
N VAL A 87 11.46 8.11 14.25
CA VAL A 87 10.35 9.05 14.33
C VAL A 87 10.58 10.13 13.28
N PHE A 88 9.62 10.33 12.39
CA PHE A 88 9.68 11.37 11.36
C PHE A 88 8.91 12.60 11.86
N PRO A 89 9.55 13.72 12.22
CA PRO A 89 8.90 14.87 12.87
C PRO A 89 8.12 15.74 11.87
N VAL A 90 7.12 15.16 11.22
CA VAL A 90 6.30 15.81 10.19
C VAL A 90 4.81 15.61 10.41
N LYS A 91 4.02 16.46 9.75
CA LYS A 91 2.60 16.25 9.51
C LYS A 91 2.39 15.80 8.08
N MET A 92 1.56 14.78 7.87
CA MET A 92 1.26 14.25 6.55
C MET A 92 -0.25 14.20 6.36
N GLU A 93 -0.72 14.83 5.29
CA GLU A 93 -2.08 14.67 4.80
C GLU A 93 -2.18 13.47 3.86
N SER A 94 -3.39 12.96 3.67
CA SER A 94 -3.64 11.85 2.74
C SER A 94 -3.05 12.13 1.35
N GLY A 95 -2.26 11.18 0.85
CA GLY A 95 -1.56 11.26 -0.43
C GLY A 95 -0.15 11.84 -0.37
N MET A 96 0.25 12.49 0.73
CA MET A 96 1.66 12.81 0.97
C MET A 96 2.48 11.54 1.21
N TYR A 97 3.78 11.58 0.91
CA TYR A 97 4.68 10.46 1.16
C TYR A 97 6.07 10.93 1.58
N LEU A 98 6.76 10.10 2.34
CA LEU A 98 8.15 10.30 2.74
C LEU A 98 9.05 9.35 1.95
N GLU A 99 10.21 9.83 1.53
CA GLU A 99 11.33 8.97 1.12
C GLU A 99 12.47 9.16 2.11
N LEU A 100 12.94 8.07 2.71
CA LEU A 100 14.19 8.02 3.46
C LEU A 100 15.19 7.23 2.63
N ARG A 101 16.30 7.87 2.25
CA ARG A 101 17.41 7.25 1.53
C ARG A 101 18.59 7.04 2.47
N GLU A 102 19.65 6.45 1.92
CA GLU A 102 20.93 6.29 2.62
C GLU A 102 21.41 7.63 3.22
N GLU A 103 22.23 7.53 4.28
CA GLU A 103 22.79 8.68 5.02
C GLU A 103 21.79 9.54 5.82
N GLY A 104 20.53 9.15 5.93
CA GLY A 104 19.53 9.89 6.72
C GLY A 104 18.84 11.01 5.95
N ASN A 105 19.05 11.09 4.62
CA ASN A 105 18.37 12.06 3.78
C ASN A 105 16.89 11.68 3.66
N CYS A 106 16.05 12.41 4.39
CA CYS A 106 14.61 12.20 4.37
C CYS A 106 13.89 13.39 3.73
N LYS A 107 12.95 13.12 2.84
CA LYS A 107 12.18 14.14 2.13
C LYS A 107 10.69 13.85 2.21
N LEU A 108 9.91 14.88 2.52
CA LEU A 108 8.46 14.87 2.45
C LEU A 108 8.00 15.42 1.10
N TYR A 109 7.10 14.68 0.45
CA TYR A 109 6.54 15.03 -0.84
C TYR A 109 5.03 15.25 -0.73
N SER A 110 4.55 16.19 -1.55
CA SER A 110 3.13 16.36 -1.80
C SER A 110 2.57 15.18 -2.62
N PRO A 111 1.24 15.01 -2.70
CA PRO A 111 0.63 14.00 -3.58
C PRO A 111 1.01 14.12 -5.06
N LYS A 112 1.54 15.28 -5.48
CA LYS A 112 2.01 15.55 -6.85
C LYS A 112 3.53 15.44 -7.01
N GLY A 113 4.24 14.92 -6.00
CA GLY A 113 5.70 14.72 -6.03
C GLY A 113 6.52 16.00 -5.83
N LYS A 114 5.90 17.10 -5.39
CA LYS A 114 6.65 18.32 -5.02
C LYS A 114 7.29 18.12 -3.65
N ILE A 115 8.59 18.39 -3.50
CA ILE A 115 9.25 18.43 -2.19
C ILE A 115 8.61 19.54 -1.34
N LEU A 116 8.14 19.16 -0.15
CA LEU A 116 7.56 20.06 0.84
C LEU A 116 8.54 20.37 1.96
N GLN A 117 9.36 19.40 2.36
CA GLN A 117 10.31 19.53 3.46
C GLN A 117 11.46 18.54 3.29
N GLU A 118 12.68 18.97 3.60
CA GLU A 118 13.83 18.08 3.84
C GLU A 118 14.00 17.92 5.36
N ILE A 119 14.25 16.69 5.80
CA ILE A 119 14.25 16.28 7.20
C ILE A 119 15.60 15.62 7.47
N SER A 120 16.35 16.19 8.40
CA SER A 120 17.52 15.53 8.96
C SER A 120 17.07 14.65 10.11
N LEU A 121 17.35 13.35 10.02
CA LEU A 121 17.08 12.41 11.10
C LEU A 121 18.36 12.23 11.92
N ASP A 122 18.30 12.61 13.20
CA ASP A 122 19.41 12.39 14.14
C ASP A 122 19.48 10.92 14.60
N ASN A 123 18.42 10.14 14.32
CA ASN A 123 18.31 8.75 14.73
C ASN A 123 19.04 7.82 13.75
N LYS A 124 19.64 6.76 14.27
CA LYS A 124 20.26 5.70 13.48
C LYS A 124 19.22 5.05 12.55
N ILE A 125 19.54 4.93 11.26
CA ILE A 125 18.73 4.14 10.33
C ILE A 125 18.83 2.66 10.74
N PRO A 126 17.71 1.95 10.98
CA PRO A 126 17.71 0.53 11.29
C PRO A 126 18.36 -0.29 10.18
N LEU A 127 19.26 -1.19 10.56
CA LEU A 127 19.78 -2.21 9.65
C LEU A 127 18.88 -3.45 9.71
N LEU A 128 18.57 -3.99 8.54
CA LEU A 128 17.90 -5.29 8.44
C LEU A 128 18.87 -6.39 8.86
N LYS A 129 18.36 -7.37 9.61
CA LYS A 129 19.13 -8.55 10.03
C LYS A 129 18.82 -9.73 9.13
N GLU A 130 19.71 -10.71 9.09
CA GLU A 130 19.44 -12.03 8.51
C GLU A 130 18.16 -12.63 9.11
N GLY A 131 17.32 -13.20 8.25
CA GLY A 131 16.05 -13.81 8.63
C GLY A 131 14.90 -12.80 8.86
N ASN A 132 14.05 -13.10 9.85
CA ASN A 132 12.80 -12.38 10.06
C ASN A 132 13.01 -11.02 10.74
N ASN A 133 12.54 -9.94 10.11
CA ASN A 133 12.54 -8.59 10.67
C ASN A 133 11.12 -8.17 11.02
N SER A 134 10.83 -7.95 12.30
CA SER A 134 9.54 -7.41 12.74
C SER A 134 9.45 -5.93 12.38
N VAL A 135 8.35 -5.53 11.72
CA VAL A 135 8.08 -4.16 11.33
C VAL A 135 6.78 -3.69 11.98
N SER A 136 6.81 -2.54 12.63
CA SER A 136 5.62 -1.91 13.17
C SER A 136 5.55 -0.42 12.81
N PHE A 137 4.33 0.10 12.80
CA PHE A 137 4.05 1.50 12.52
C PHE A 137 3.15 2.07 13.60
N SER A 138 3.43 3.32 13.95
CA SER A 138 2.55 4.15 14.76
C SER A 138 2.59 5.60 14.30
N CYS A 139 1.60 6.38 14.70
CA CYS A 139 1.57 7.82 14.49
C CYS A 139 0.67 8.46 15.54
N SER A 140 0.84 9.77 15.74
CA SER A 140 -0.15 10.57 16.45
C SER A 140 -1.37 10.78 15.54
N GLU A 141 -2.47 10.10 15.87
CA GLU A 141 -3.68 9.97 15.04
C GLU A 141 -4.60 11.19 15.07
N ALA A 142 -5.40 11.34 13.99
CA ALA A 142 -6.61 12.13 14.01
C ALA A 142 -7.74 11.33 14.71
N LYS A 143 -8.37 11.92 15.73
CA LYS A 143 -9.43 11.25 16.51
C LYS A 143 -10.57 10.75 15.61
N GLY A 144 -11.01 9.52 15.83
CA GLY A 144 -12.23 8.97 15.24
C GLY A 144 -12.08 8.32 13.85
N VAL A 145 -10.86 8.21 13.32
CA VAL A 145 -10.59 7.53 12.05
C VAL A 145 -9.36 6.64 12.20
N SER A 146 -9.44 5.39 11.73
CA SER A 146 -8.26 4.50 11.69
C SER A 146 -7.30 4.95 10.59
N SER A 147 -6.08 5.29 10.99
CA SER A 147 -5.05 5.71 10.05
C SER A 147 -4.53 4.51 9.25
N ARG A 148 -4.42 4.67 7.93
CA ARG A 148 -3.79 3.67 7.04
C ARG A 148 -2.61 4.31 6.33
N VAL A 149 -1.47 3.63 6.37
CA VAL A 149 -0.26 4.02 5.65
C VAL A 149 0.29 2.82 4.88
N LYS A 150 0.96 3.11 3.77
CA LYS A 150 1.75 2.11 3.05
C LYS A 150 3.22 2.35 3.37
N ILE A 151 3.87 1.31 3.88
CA ILE A 151 5.32 1.32 4.11
C ILE A 151 5.93 0.39 3.07
N THR A 152 6.95 0.89 2.37
CA THR A 152 7.75 0.09 1.45
C THR A 152 9.17 0.10 1.99
N ILE A 153 9.70 -1.08 2.31
CA ILE A 153 11.09 -1.26 2.71
C ILE A 153 11.80 -1.90 1.52
N ILE A 154 12.93 -1.31 1.14
CA ILE A 154 13.81 -1.81 0.09
C ILE A 154 15.14 -2.12 0.77
N SER A 155 15.59 -3.37 0.65
CA SER A 155 16.89 -3.81 1.13
C SER A 155 17.91 -3.68 0.01
N GLU A 156 19.08 -3.10 0.31
CA GLU A 156 20.22 -2.95 -0.60
C GLU A 156 21.49 -3.43 0.12
N GLY A 157 22.49 -3.91 -0.64
CA GLY A 157 23.73 -4.50 -0.11
C GLY A 157 23.87 -5.99 -0.39
N ASP A 158 24.80 -6.63 0.31
CA ASP A 158 25.02 -8.07 0.22
C ASP A 158 23.77 -8.85 0.69
N PRO A 159 23.48 -10.02 0.11
CA PRO A 159 22.37 -10.87 0.57
C PRO A 159 22.49 -11.16 2.08
N LEU A 160 21.41 -10.89 2.81
CA LEU A 160 21.28 -11.14 4.24
C LEU A 160 21.04 -12.61 4.54
#